data_AF-A0A6P8V702-F1
#
_entry.id   AF-A0A6P8V702-F1
#
_cell.length_a   1.000
_cell.length_b   1.000
_cell.length_c   1.000
_cell.angle_alpha   90.00
_cell.angle_beta   90.00
_cell.angle_gamma   90.00
#
_symmetry.space_group_name_H-M   'P 1'
#
loop_
_entity.id
_entity.type
_entity.pdbx_description
1 polymer ?
#
loop_
_entity_poly.entity_id
_entity_poly.type
_entity_poly.pdbx_seq_one_letter_code
_entity_poly.pdbx_strand_id
1 'polypeptide(L)'
;MANEKGIASRKNEMQTLQKEDETGETLVDGLQWKCRRKKHRGKTTKKSVRSLSLFQRSKLSLFSWMKYIYRFSQGLQLRQIDMLQDGVAGSSRTLSEISLKLRKVCKSAIKRRERRGKQRLGGPNEFVMLDESNFYHKRKYGRGRFGPTWRRRKWVFGMLGIRGKRRRPILRLVKQRSRRHLIPLVTKYVRQGTTVITDMWRAYTTAIAESGFVHFSVNHSRSFVNPDTGAHTQNIERAWSTYKSQVWRLRGNRTVKTLKSHLAFIEWTHWLANEHKDGPLGRLLHDIRHFCKF
;
A
#
# COMPACT_ATOMS: atom_id res chain seq x y z
N MET A 1 -71.67 10.68 -15.48
CA MET A 1 -70.64 10.54 -16.54
C MET A 1 -69.76 11.79 -16.49
N ALA A 2 -68.79 11.90 -15.58
CA ALA A 2 -67.47 11.26 -15.59
C ALA A 2 -66.68 11.51 -16.89
N ASN A 3 -65.77 12.48 -16.89
CA ASN A 3 -64.33 12.19 -17.05
C ASN A 3 -63.44 13.42 -16.78
N GLU A 4 -62.82 13.44 -15.61
CA GLU A 4 -61.53 14.07 -15.38
C GLU A 4 -60.46 13.30 -16.18
N LYS A 5 -59.61 14.01 -16.93
CA LYS A 5 -58.36 13.42 -17.46
C LYS A 5 -57.18 14.37 -17.31
N GLY A 6 -56.53 14.25 -16.15
CA GLY A 6 -55.10 13.97 -16.01
C GLY A 6 -54.09 14.88 -16.71
N ILE A 7 -53.61 15.89 -15.98
CA ILE A 7 -52.35 16.58 -16.27
C ILE A 7 -51.21 15.64 -15.82
N ALA A 8 -50.65 14.88 -16.77
CA ALA A 8 -49.46 14.06 -16.54
C ALA A 8 -48.18 14.90 -16.72
N SER A 9 -47.57 15.26 -15.59
CA SER A 9 -46.21 15.80 -15.49
C SER A 9 -45.18 14.86 -16.13
N ARG A 10 -44.71 15.18 -17.35
CA ARG A 10 -43.51 14.57 -17.94
C ARG A 10 -42.26 15.15 -17.29
N LYS A 11 -41.70 14.39 -16.34
CA LYS A 11 -40.31 14.53 -15.90
C LYS A 11 -39.40 14.37 -17.12
N ASN A 12 -38.74 15.45 -17.55
CA ASN A 12 -37.67 15.37 -18.53
C ASN A 12 -36.47 14.68 -17.89
N GLU A 13 -36.28 13.41 -18.23
CA GLU A 13 -35.04 12.67 -18.02
C GLU A 13 -33.90 13.38 -18.74
N MET A 14 -32.94 13.86 -17.94
CA MET A 14 -31.71 14.44 -18.42
C MET A 14 -30.82 13.33 -19.00
N GLN A 15 -31.01 13.01 -20.29
CA GLN A 15 -30.12 12.13 -21.04
C GLN A 15 -28.76 12.82 -21.20
N THR A 16 -27.80 12.46 -20.35
CA THR A 16 -26.38 12.78 -20.55
C THR A 16 -25.87 12.09 -21.82
N LEU A 17 -25.87 12.83 -22.94
CA LEU A 17 -25.26 12.42 -24.20
C LEU A 17 -23.74 12.25 -24.00
N GLN A 18 -23.29 11.00 -23.96
CA GLN A 18 -21.88 10.64 -23.98
C GLN A 18 -21.34 10.84 -25.39
N LYS A 19 -20.51 11.87 -25.61
CA LYS A 19 -19.77 12.05 -26.87
C LYS A 19 -18.56 11.12 -26.89
N GLU A 20 -18.52 10.21 -27.85
CA GLU A 20 -17.37 9.34 -28.13
C GLU A 20 -16.27 10.13 -28.86
N ASP A 21 -15.00 9.86 -28.56
CA ASP A 21 -13.88 10.37 -29.33
C ASP A 21 -13.55 9.45 -30.53
N GLU A 22 -12.70 9.92 -31.46
CA GLU A 22 -12.30 9.17 -32.67
C GLU A 22 -11.55 7.86 -32.37
N THR A 23 -11.27 7.56 -31.09
CA THR A 23 -10.69 6.29 -30.64
C THR A 23 -11.72 5.35 -29.99
N GLY A 24 -13.01 5.72 -29.99
CA GLY A 24 -14.08 4.99 -29.30
C GLY A 24 -14.02 5.10 -27.78
N GLU A 25 -13.21 6.00 -27.23
CA GLU A 25 -13.17 6.25 -25.78
C GLU A 25 -14.27 7.28 -25.42
N THR A 26 -15.17 6.87 -24.53
CA THR A 26 -16.22 7.74 -23.98
C THR A 26 -15.59 8.94 -23.25
N LEU A 27 -15.97 10.17 -23.60
CA LEU A 27 -15.47 11.39 -22.92
C LEU A 27 -16.14 11.58 -21.56
N VAL A 28 -15.80 10.74 -20.58
CA VAL A 28 -16.41 10.76 -19.24
C VAL A 28 -16.26 12.12 -18.52
N ASP A 29 -15.19 12.89 -18.77
CA ASP A 29 -15.05 14.27 -18.22
C ASP A 29 -15.41 15.37 -19.23
N GLY A 30 -15.77 15.04 -20.47
CA GLY A 30 -16.01 16.03 -21.52
C GLY A 30 -14.78 16.83 -21.99
N LEU A 31 -13.57 16.51 -21.51
CA LEU A 31 -12.34 17.26 -21.82
C LEU A 31 -11.37 16.48 -22.73
N GLN A 32 -10.75 17.18 -23.68
CA GLN A 32 -9.80 16.61 -24.65
C GLN A 32 -8.62 17.55 -24.96
N TRP A 33 -7.45 16.96 -25.23
CA TRP A 33 -6.30 17.62 -25.82
C TRP A 33 -6.49 17.82 -27.32
N LYS A 34 -6.24 19.04 -27.82
CA LYS A 34 -6.27 19.38 -29.25
C LYS A 34 -4.90 19.88 -29.70
N CYS A 35 -4.35 19.28 -30.76
CA CYS A 35 -3.10 19.77 -31.36
C CYS A 35 -3.33 21.12 -32.06
N ARG A 36 -2.48 22.13 -31.77
CA ARG A 36 -2.55 23.47 -32.38
C ARG A 36 -1.56 23.67 -33.54
N ARG A 37 -0.75 22.67 -33.90
CA ARG A 37 0.26 22.79 -34.97
C ARG A 37 -0.41 22.99 -36.33
N LYS A 38 0.09 23.96 -37.12
CA LYS A 38 -0.43 24.26 -38.47
C LYS A 38 -0.50 23.01 -39.36
N LYS A 39 0.53 22.15 -39.31
CA LYS A 39 0.62 20.88 -40.06
C LYS A 39 -0.47 19.85 -39.71
N HIS A 40 -1.18 20.03 -38.59
CA HIS A 40 -2.27 19.15 -38.14
C HIS A 40 -3.64 19.87 -38.15
N ARG A 41 -3.74 21.06 -38.74
CA ARG A 41 -5.05 21.70 -39.00
C ARG A 41 -5.84 20.81 -39.96
N GLY A 42 -7.09 20.50 -39.62
CA GLY A 42 -7.94 19.57 -40.38
C GLY A 42 -7.77 18.09 -40.04
N LYS A 43 -6.69 17.69 -39.34
CA LYS A 43 -6.51 16.33 -38.82
C LYS A 43 -6.89 16.30 -37.35
N THR A 44 -7.98 15.65 -36.97
CA THR A 44 -8.45 15.59 -35.59
C THR A 44 -7.64 14.59 -34.75
N THR A 45 -6.37 14.90 -34.48
CA THR A 45 -5.66 14.24 -33.37
C THR A 45 -6.17 14.78 -32.03
N LYS A 46 -7.39 14.38 -31.67
CA LYS A 46 -8.00 14.58 -30.37
C LYS A 46 -7.61 13.42 -29.47
N LYS A 47 -7.27 13.73 -28.22
CA LYS A 47 -7.01 12.70 -27.20
C LYS A 47 -7.71 13.09 -25.91
N SER A 48 -8.33 12.15 -25.22
CA SER A 48 -8.85 12.39 -23.87
C SER A 48 -7.78 13.04 -22.96
N VAL A 49 -8.20 13.91 -22.04
CA VAL A 49 -7.28 14.43 -21.01
C VAL A 49 -6.64 13.33 -20.15
N ARG A 50 -7.24 12.13 -20.16
CA ARG A 50 -6.77 10.94 -19.44
C ARG A 50 -5.76 10.11 -20.21
N SER A 51 -5.55 10.35 -21.50
CA SER A 51 -4.65 9.54 -22.32
C SER A 51 -3.24 9.53 -21.72
N LEU A 52 -2.58 8.37 -21.73
CA LEU A 52 -1.23 8.18 -21.16
C LEU A 52 -1.13 8.49 -19.66
N SER A 53 -2.23 8.34 -18.92
CA SER A 53 -2.26 8.55 -17.46
C SER A 53 -2.81 7.33 -16.70
N LEU A 54 -2.75 7.40 -15.37
CA LEU A 54 -3.36 6.42 -14.47
C LEU A 54 -4.88 6.25 -14.71
N PHE A 55 -5.51 7.32 -15.19
CA PHE A 55 -6.96 7.46 -15.37
C PHE A 55 -7.45 6.92 -16.72
N GLN A 56 -6.55 6.54 -17.63
CA GLN A 56 -6.89 6.01 -18.94
C GLN A 56 -7.83 4.79 -18.82
N ARG A 57 -8.84 4.73 -19.69
CA ARG A 57 -9.91 3.71 -19.74
C ARG A 57 -10.70 3.54 -18.45
N SER A 58 -10.65 4.52 -17.54
CA SER A 58 -11.50 4.49 -16.35
C SER A 58 -12.91 4.95 -16.70
N LYS A 59 -13.92 4.25 -16.17
CA LYS A 59 -15.32 4.70 -16.25
C LYS A 59 -15.67 5.79 -15.24
N LEU A 60 -14.77 6.12 -14.32
CA LEU A 60 -14.99 7.17 -13.32
C LEU A 60 -14.48 8.52 -13.79
N SER A 61 -15.18 9.59 -13.38
CA SER A 61 -14.71 10.97 -13.55
C SER A 61 -13.39 11.21 -12.83
N LEU A 62 -12.61 12.19 -13.32
CA LEU A 62 -11.41 12.66 -12.64
C LEU A 62 -11.74 13.18 -11.23
N PHE A 63 -12.91 13.80 -11.05
CA PHE A 63 -13.37 14.24 -9.73
C PHE A 63 -13.54 13.06 -8.76
N SER A 64 -14.19 11.96 -9.18
CA SER A 64 -14.29 10.75 -8.37
C SER A 64 -12.93 10.12 -8.08
N TRP A 65 -12.00 10.17 -9.04
CA TRP A 65 -10.61 9.77 -8.81
C TRP A 65 -9.93 10.63 -7.74
N MET A 66 -10.10 11.94 -7.77
CA MET A 66 -9.53 12.84 -6.76
C MET A 66 -10.11 12.57 -5.37
N LYS A 67 -11.43 12.41 -5.25
CA LYS A 67 -12.08 11.96 -4.00
C LYS A 67 -11.45 10.66 -3.49
N TYR A 68 -11.26 9.69 -4.37
CA TYR A 68 -10.65 8.41 -4.00
C TYR A 68 -9.19 8.56 -3.57
N ILE A 69 -8.37 9.31 -4.32
CA ILE A 69 -6.95 9.53 -4.01
C ILE A 69 -6.80 10.22 -2.66
N TYR A 70 -7.60 11.26 -2.40
CA TYR A 70 -7.64 11.96 -1.13
C TYR A 70 -7.91 10.98 0.02
N ARG A 71 -9.02 10.24 -0.07
CA ARG A 71 -9.43 9.26 0.94
C ARG A 71 -8.41 8.13 1.12
N PHE A 72 -7.83 7.63 0.04
CA PHE A 72 -6.78 6.61 0.07
C PHE A 72 -5.50 7.11 0.78
N SER A 73 -5.13 8.38 0.59
CA SER A 73 -3.95 8.98 1.20
C SER A 73 -4.04 9.14 2.71
N GLN A 74 -5.25 9.33 3.24
CA GLN A 74 -5.48 9.46 4.68
C GLN A 74 -5.25 8.16 5.45
N GLY A 75 -5.06 7.03 4.77
CA GLY A 75 -4.96 5.72 5.41
C GLY A 75 -6.23 5.33 6.19
N LEU A 76 -7.31 6.11 6.04
CA LEU A 76 -8.57 5.90 6.72
C LEU A 76 -9.09 4.51 6.40
N GLN A 77 -9.65 3.90 7.45
CA GLN A 77 -10.15 2.55 7.53
C GLN A 77 -11.42 2.35 6.68
N LEU A 78 -11.38 2.73 5.41
CA LEU A 78 -12.57 2.87 4.60
C LEU A 78 -13.18 1.50 4.33
N ARG A 79 -14.41 1.34 4.82
CA ARG A 79 -15.29 0.32 4.28
C ARG A 79 -15.57 0.77 2.85
N GLN A 80 -15.45 -0.14 1.90
CA GLN A 80 -15.84 0.13 0.52
C GLN A 80 -17.27 0.70 0.45
N ILE A 81 -18.10 0.35 1.44
CA ILE A 81 -19.47 0.84 1.66
C ILE A 81 -19.54 2.38 1.73
N ASP A 82 -18.68 3.03 2.53
CA ASP A 82 -18.77 4.49 2.72
C ASP A 82 -18.46 5.22 1.39
N MET A 83 -17.54 4.68 0.59
CA MET A 83 -17.20 5.22 -0.74
C MET A 83 -18.27 4.96 -1.81
N LEU A 84 -19.07 3.90 -1.64
CA LEU A 84 -20.23 3.63 -2.50
C LEU A 84 -21.37 4.59 -2.16
N GLN A 85 -21.60 4.84 -0.87
CA GLN A 85 -22.60 5.79 -0.37
C GLN A 85 -22.27 7.24 -0.80
N ASP A 86 -21.00 7.64 -0.76
CA ASP A 86 -20.51 8.94 -1.24
C ASP A 86 -20.52 9.09 -2.79
N GLY A 87 -21.07 8.11 -3.51
CA GLY A 87 -21.16 8.10 -4.98
C GLY A 87 -19.81 8.13 -5.69
N VAL A 88 -18.72 7.69 -5.04
CA VAL A 88 -17.37 7.76 -5.63
C VAL A 88 -17.19 6.70 -6.73
N ALA A 89 -17.85 5.56 -6.59
CA ALA A 89 -17.91 4.54 -7.64
C ALA A 89 -19.24 3.79 -7.57
N GLY A 90 -19.70 3.28 -8.72
CA GLY A 90 -20.92 2.46 -8.79
C GLY A 90 -20.75 1.01 -8.33
N SER A 91 -19.53 0.54 -8.00
CA SER A 91 -19.33 -0.83 -7.53
C SER A 91 -18.07 -1.03 -6.68
N SER A 92 -18.13 -2.02 -5.79
CA SER A 92 -16.99 -2.47 -4.96
C SER A 92 -15.81 -3.01 -5.81
N ARG A 93 -16.12 -3.55 -7.00
CA ARG A 93 -15.13 -4.00 -7.97
C ARG A 93 -14.29 -2.84 -8.48
N THR A 94 -14.94 -1.76 -8.90
CA THR A 94 -14.25 -0.55 -9.37
C THR A 94 -13.34 0.03 -8.28
N LEU A 95 -13.82 0.13 -7.04
CA LEU A 95 -12.99 0.58 -5.90
C LEU A 95 -11.77 -0.31 -5.70
N SER A 96 -11.92 -1.63 -5.83
CA SER A 96 -10.82 -2.59 -5.70
C SER A 96 -9.78 -2.41 -6.81
N GLU A 97 -10.21 -2.18 -8.05
CA GLU A 97 -9.34 -1.94 -9.20
C GLU A 97 -8.54 -0.65 -9.03
N ILE A 98 -9.18 0.44 -8.57
CA ILE A 98 -8.49 1.70 -8.24
C ILE A 98 -7.47 1.49 -7.13
N SER A 99 -7.85 0.82 -6.02
CA SER A 99 -6.90 0.52 -4.95
C SER A 99 -5.67 -0.22 -5.47
N LEU A 100 -5.87 -1.17 -6.39
CA LEU A 100 -4.79 -1.93 -6.99
C LEU A 100 -3.88 -1.05 -7.85
N LYS A 101 -4.45 -0.14 -8.64
CA LYS A 101 -3.69 0.85 -9.42
C LYS A 101 -2.84 1.74 -8.49
N LEU A 102 -3.41 2.31 -7.44
CA LEU A 102 -2.67 3.17 -6.50
C LEU A 102 -1.61 2.41 -5.70
N ARG A 103 -1.88 1.18 -5.26
CA ARG A 103 -0.84 0.36 -4.61
C ARG A 103 0.30 -0.02 -5.56
N LYS A 104 0.05 -0.16 -6.87
CA LYS A 104 1.14 -0.34 -7.85
C LYS A 104 2.04 0.90 -7.92
N VAL A 105 1.47 2.10 -7.88
CA VAL A 105 2.23 3.37 -7.80
C VAL A 105 3.14 3.37 -6.56
N CYS A 106 2.56 3.12 -5.38
CA CYS A 106 3.29 3.09 -4.10
C CYS A 106 4.43 2.05 -4.12
N LYS A 107 4.14 0.84 -4.62
CA LYS A 107 5.12 -0.24 -4.78
C LYS A 107 6.26 0.14 -5.74
N SER A 108 5.96 0.80 -6.84
CA SER A 108 6.98 1.28 -7.77
C SER A 108 7.87 2.35 -7.15
N ALA A 109 7.31 3.26 -6.34
CA ALA A 109 8.08 4.26 -5.61
C ALA A 109 9.06 3.62 -4.60
N ILE A 110 8.61 2.62 -3.83
CA ILE A 110 9.48 1.88 -2.91
C ILE A 110 10.58 1.12 -3.66
N LYS A 111 10.25 0.43 -4.76
CA LYS A 111 11.27 -0.23 -5.60
C LYS A 111 12.32 0.74 -6.14
N ARG A 112 11.92 1.94 -6.58
CA ARG A 112 12.87 2.97 -7.02
C ARG A 112 13.79 3.40 -5.88
N ARG A 113 13.26 3.55 -4.68
CA ARG A 113 14.03 3.90 -3.48
C ARG A 113 15.02 2.80 -3.11
N GLU A 114 14.59 1.54 -3.16
CA GLU A 114 15.44 0.37 -2.94
C GLU A 114 16.60 0.33 -3.95
N ARG A 115 16.32 0.46 -5.25
CA ARG A 115 17.35 0.47 -6.32
C ARG A 115 18.39 1.58 -6.16
N ARG A 116 18.00 2.71 -5.58
CA ARG A 116 18.91 3.83 -5.28
C ARG A 116 19.73 3.61 -4.00
N GLY A 117 19.62 2.44 -3.36
CA GLY A 117 20.29 2.15 -2.09
C GLY A 117 19.77 2.96 -0.89
N LYS A 118 18.67 3.70 -1.05
CA LYS A 118 18.15 4.63 -0.02
C LYS A 118 17.28 3.94 1.03
N GLN A 119 16.93 2.67 0.85
CA GLN A 119 16.15 1.85 1.80
C GLN A 119 17.04 1.01 2.70
N ARG A 120 17.82 1.69 3.55
CA ARG A 120 18.63 1.06 4.60
C ARG A 120 18.31 1.63 5.98
N LEU A 121 18.30 0.74 6.96
CA LEU A 121 18.13 1.01 8.38
C LEU A 121 19.49 1.13 9.06
N GLY A 122 19.50 1.74 10.24
CA GLY A 122 20.69 1.98 11.03
C GLY A 122 21.34 3.32 10.71
N GLY A 123 22.28 3.68 11.57
CA GLY A 123 22.96 4.97 11.59
C GLY A 123 22.92 5.58 13.00
N PRO A 124 23.48 6.77 13.18
CA PRO A 124 23.51 7.43 14.48
C PRO A 124 22.12 7.54 15.10
N ASN A 125 21.99 7.12 16.35
CA ASN A 125 20.77 7.17 17.16
C ASN A 125 19.60 6.35 16.60
N GLU A 126 19.86 5.34 15.77
CA GLU A 126 18.85 4.37 15.33
C GLU A 126 19.27 2.94 15.68
N PHE A 127 18.38 2.24 16.37
CA PHE A 127 18.48 0.81 16.55
C PHE A 127 17.40 0.09 15.72
N VAL A 128 17.60 -1.20 15.50
CA VAL A 128 16.72 -2.03 14.67
C VAL A 128 16.18 -3.20 15.48
N MET A 129 14.87 -3.36 15.52
CA MET A 129 14.24 -4.58 16.05
C MET A 129 13.96 -5.57 14.91
N LEU A 130 14.27 -6.85 15.13
CA LEU A 130 13.97 -7.95 14.20
C LEU A 130 12.93 -8.87 14.80
N ASP A 131 11.98 -9.30 13.99
CA ASP A 131 10.99 -10.32 14.38
C ASP A 131 10.34 -10.93 13.13
N GLU A 132 9.81 -12.16 13.23
CA GLU A 132 8.94 -12.72 12.20
C GLU A 132 7.50 -12.82 12.64
N SER A 133 6.61 -12.44 11.73
CA SER A 133 5.18 -12.57 11.96
C SER A 133 4.51 -13.43 10.92
N ASN A 134 3.63 -14.29 11.39
CA ASN A 134 2.78 -15.09 10.51
C ASN A 134 1.54 -14.29 10.09
N PHE A 135 1.40 -14.07 8.78
CA PHE A 135 0.30 -13.35 8.13
C PHE A 135 -0.77 -14.29 7.57
N TYR A 136 -1.05 -15.44 8.21
CA TYR A 136 -2.16 -16.32 7.82
C TYR A 136 -3.53 -15.69 8.09
N HIS A 137 -4.57 -16.19 7.40
CA HIS A 137 -5.95 -15.87 7.76
C HIS A 137 -6.34 -16.72 8.94
N LYS A 138 -6.62 -16.09 10.09
CA LYS A 138 -7.20 -16.79 11.25
C LYS A 138 -8.62 -17.22 10.87
N ARG A 139 -8.91 -18.52 11.01
CA ARG A 139 -10.28 -19.03 10.90
C ARG A 139 -11.11 -18.48 12.05
N LYS A 140 -12.39 -18.15 11.83
CA LYS A 140 -13.32 -17.79 12.91
C LYS A 140 -13.39 -19.00 13.87
N TYR A 141 -13.00 -18.82 15.12
CA TYR A 141 -12.96 -19.88 16.15
C TYR A 141 -12.14 -21.13 15.81
N GLY A 142 -11.18 -21.06 14.88
CA GLY A 142 -10.49 -22.27 14.43
C GLY A 142 -11.44 -23.29 13.78
N ARG A 143 -12.57 -22.86 13.22
CA ARG A 143 -13.52 -23.71 12.49
C ARG A 143 -13.76 -23.18 11.07
N GLY A 144 -14.19 -24.05 10.16
CA GLY A 144 -14.49 -23.73 8.75
C GLY A 144 -13.41 -24.15 7.74
N ARG A 145 -13.76 -24.02 6.44
CA ARG A 145 -13.01 -24.57 5.29
C ARG A 145 -11.59 -24.00 5.17
N PHE A 146 -10.64 -24.86 4.82
CA PHE A 146 -9.29 -24.46 4.42
C PHE A 146 -9.34 -23.73 3.07
N GLY A 147 -9.34 -22.39 3.11
CA GLY A 147 -9.26 -21.60 1.88
C GLY A 147 -7.89 -21.75 1.17
N PRO A 148 -7.80 -21.44 -0.14
CA PRO A 148 -6.57 -21.55 -0.94
C PRO A 148 -5.38 -20.74 -0.39
N THR A 149 -5.66 -19.77 0.47
CA THR A 149 -4.68 -19.00 1.26
C THR A 149 -3.85 -19.82 2.22
N TRP A 150 -4.16 -21.08 2.49
CA TRP A 150 -3.41 -21.91 3.44
C TRP A 150 -2.10 -22.46 2.88
N ARG A 151 -1.94 -22.53 1.55
CA ARG A 151 -0.71 -22.98 0.88
C ARG A 151 0.29 -21.85 0.58
N ARG A 152 -0.02 -20.61 0.92
CA ARG A 152 0.85 -19.44 0.62
C ARG A 152 2.05 -19.38 1.57
N ARG A 153 3.15 -18.73 1.13
CA ARG A 153 4.18 -18.21 2.04
C ARG A 153 3.50 -17.30 3.08
N LYS A 154 3.57 -17.66 4.36
CA LYS A 154 2.82 -16.97 5.43
C LYS A 154 3.69 -16.06 6.30
N TRP A 155 5.00 -16.29 6.31
CA TRP A 155 5.92 -15.58 7.19
C TRP A 155 6.44 -14.30 6.55
N VAL A 156 6.31 -13.21 7.30
CA VAL A 156 6.92 -11.92 6.97
C VAL A 156 8.00 -11.67 8.01
N PHE A 157 9.23 -11.53 7.55
CA PHE A 157 10.34 -11.04 8.36
C PHE A 157 10.29 -9.51 8.37
N GLY A 158 10.25 -8.94 9.57
CA GLY A 158 10.24 -7.49 9.78
C GLY A 158 11.56 -7.03 10.36
N MET A 159 12.12 -6.00 9.75
CA MET A 159 13.19 -5.19 10.32
C MET A 159 12.60 -3.80 10.59
N LEU A 160 12.54 -3.37 11.85
CA LEU A 160 11.96 -2.09 12.23
C LEU A 160 13.04 -1.16 12.77
N GLY A 161 13.42 -0.15 11.99
CA GLY A 161 14.30 0.92 12.47
C GLY A 161 13.53 1.94 13.30
N ILE A 162 14.15 2.33 14.42
CA ILE A 162 13.58 3.21 15.43
C ILE A 162 14.55 4.35 15.69
N ARG A 163 14.15 5.57 15.30
CA ARG A 163 14.91 6.79 15.55
C ARG A 163 13.99 7.86 16.12
N GLY A 164 14.04 8.07 17.44
CA GLY A 164 13.06 8.88 18.16
C GLY A 164 11.63 8.38 17.92
N LYS A 165 10.74 9.26 17.43
CA LYS A 165 9.35 8.91 17.06
C LYS A 165 9.22 8.24 15.69
N ARG A 166 10.27 8.26 14.87
CA ARG A 166 10.23 7.71 13.51
C ARG A 166 10.27 6.18 13.54
N ARG A 167 9.46 5.55 12.70
CA ARG A 167 9.37 4.09 12.52
C ARG A 167 9.55 3.74 11.06
N ARG A 168 10.57 2.94 10.75
CA ARG A 168 10.94 2.57 9.37
C ARG A 168 10.91 1.05 9.19
N PRO A 169 9.78 0.47 8.78
CA PRO A 169 9.68 -0.97 8.58
C PRO A 169 10.27 -1.40 7.23
N ILE A 170 10.96 -2.52 7.20
CA ILE A 170 11.26 -3.29 6.00
C ILE A 170 10.67 -4.67 6.19
N LEU A 171 9.75 -5.04 5.30
CA LEU A 171 8.88 -6.22 5.42
C LEU A 171 9.16 -7.16 4.26
N ARG A 172 9.67 -8.36 4.56
CA ARG A 172 10.09 -9.33 3.54
C ARG A 172 9.35 -10.64 3.71
N LEU A 173 8.68 -11.08 2.64
CA LEU A 173 7.96 -12.34 2.61
C LEU A 173 8.94 -13.51 2.43
N VAL A 174 9.08 -14.34 3.46
CA VAL A 174 10.03 -15.45 3.50
C VAL A 174 9.32 -16.81 3.44
N LYS A 175 9.98 -17.84 2.86
CA LYS A 175 9.51 -19.24 2.91
C LYS A 175 9.92 -19.88 4.22
N GLN A 176 11.19 -19.72 4.53
CA GLN A 176 11.88 -20.31 5.65
C GLN A 176 12.42 -19.18 6.51
N ARG A 177 12.44 -19.41 7.82
CA ARG A 177 12.95 -18.45 8.80
C ARG A 177 14.36 -18.83 9.29
N SER A 178 15.04 -19.77 8.62
CA SER A 178 16.37 -20.19 9.05
C SER A 178 17.38 -19.05 8.98
N ARG A 179 18.42 -19.11 9.83
CA ARG A 179 19.57 -18.19 9.84
C ARG A 179 20.08 -17.89 8.42
N ARG A 180 20.26 -18.95 7.61
CA ARG A 180 20.71 -18.91 6.20
C ARG A 180 19.88 -17.98 5.31
N HIS A 181 18.60 -17.77 5.62
CA HIS A 181 17.70 -16.90 4.86
C HIS A 181 17.56 -15.50 5.47
N LEU A 182 17.60 -15.38 6.80
CA LEU A 182 17.33 -14.11 7.47
C LEU A 182 18.55 -13.21 7.57
N ILE A 183 19.73 -13.77 7.87
CA ILE A 183 20.96 -12.99 8.02
C ILE A 183 21.33 -12.21 6.75
N PRO A 184 21.29 -12.80 5.53
CA PRO A 184 21.55 -12.02 4.31
C PRO A 184 20.58 -10.86 4.10
N LEU A 185 19.34 -10.97 4.58
CA LEU A 185 18.39 -9.86 4.53
C LEU A 185 18.80 -8.76 5.52
N VAL A 186 19.20 -9.11 6.74
CA VAL A 186 19.70 -8.14 7.73
C VAL A 186 20.91 -7.39 7.17
N THR A 187 21.93 -8.09 6.68
CA THR A 187 23.14 -7.47 6.11
C THR A 187 22.84 -6.57 4.89
N LYS A 188 21.85 -6.95 4.06
CA LYS A 188 21.42 -6.13 2.92
C LYS A 188 20.78 -4.81 3.36
N TYR A 189 19.93 -4.84 4.38
CA TYR A 189 19.06 -3.71 4.70
C TYR A 189 19.49 -2.92 5.94
N VAL A 190 20.33 -3.46 6.80
CA VAL A 190 20.83 -2.81 8.01
C VAL A 190 22.28 -2.39 7.78
N ARG A 191 22.70 -1.26 8.34
CA ARG A 191 24.09 -0.80 8.30
C ARG A 191 24.93 -1.57 9.32
N GLN A 192 26.16 -1.92 8.94
CA GLN A 192 27.09 -2.55 9.87
C GLN A 192 27.32 -1.68 11.11
N GLY A 193 27.59 -2.31 12.25
CA GLY A 193 27.73 -1.65 13.55
C GLY A 193 26.42 -1.14 14.16
N THR A 194 25.26 -1.33 13.50
CA THR A 194 23.97 -0.94 14.07
C THR A 194 23.59 -1.84 15.25
N THR A 195 23.01 -1.24 16.28
CA THR A 195 22.38 -1.98 17.37
C THR A 195 21.12 -2.70 16.89
N VAL A 196 21.13 -4.02 17.02
CA VAL A 196 20.04 -4.92 16.64
C VAL A 196 19.48 -5.58 17.90
N ILE A 197 18.16 -5.53 18.05
CA ILE A 197 17.42 -6.17 19.15
C ILE A 197 16.56 -7.29 18.57
N THR A 198 16.68 -8.49 19.11
CA THR A 198 15.86 -9.65 18.70
C THR A 198 15.23 -10.32 19.92
N ASP A 199 14.23 -11.16 19.68
CA ASP A 199 13.88 -12.20 20.65
C ASP A 199 15.03 -13.21 20.75
N MET A 200 15.07 -14.00 21.83
CA MET A 200 16.11 -15.02 22.06
C MET A 200 15.99 -16.24 21.12
N TRP A 201 15.57 -16.02 19.87
CA TRP A 201 15.40 -17.08 18.91
C TRP A 201 16.74 -17.60 18.41
N ARG A 202 16.92 -18.93 18.42
CA ARG A 202 18.19 -19.62 18.15
C ARG A 202 18.83 -19.25 16.80
N ALA A 203 18.02 -18.82 15.81
CA ALA A 203 18.53 -18.39 14.53
C ALA A 203 19.38 -17.10 14.60
N TYR A 204 19.23 -16.31 15.66
CA TYR A 204 19.88 -15.01 15.85
C TYR A 204 21.07 -15.03 16.82
N THR A 205 21.05 -15.92 17.82
CA THR A 205 21.83 -15.80 19.07
C THR A 205 23.33 -15.55 18.89
N THR A 206 23.98 -16.14 17.89
CA THR A 206 25.39 -15.81 17.56
C THR A 206 25.52 -15.12 16.20
N ALA A 207 24.59 -15.40 15.30
CA ALA A 207 24.64 -15.02 13.90
C ALA A 207 24.65 -13.50 13.67
N ILE A 208 23.91 -12.76 14.50
CA ILE A 208 23.81 -11.31 14.38
C ILE A 208 25.12 -10.65 14.79
N ALA A 209 25.67 -11.03 15.94
CA ALA A 209 26.96 -10.53 16.41
C ALA A 209 28.10 -10.89 15.43
N GLU A 210 28.18 -12.15 14.99
CA GLU A 210 29.14 -12.63 13.99
C GLU A 210 29.04 -11.88 12.64
N SER A 211 27.89 -11.28 12.33
CA SER A 211 27.69 -10.52 11.09
C SER A 211 28.09 -9.05 11.20
N GLY A 212 28.65 -8.60 12.33
CA GLY A 212 29.15 -7.23 12.54
C GLY A 212 28.16 -6.26 13.18
N PHE A 213 27.12 -6.76 13.84
CA PHE A 213 26.12 -5.94 14.53
C PHE A 213 26.30 -5.99 16.05
N VAL A 214 25.97 -4.88 16.73
CA VAL A 214 25.83 -4.88 18.19
C VAL A 214 24.51 -5.56 18.52
N HIS A 215 24.53 -6.68 19.23
CA HIS A 215 23.33 -7.50 19.44
C HIS A 215 22.86 -7.47 20.89
N PHE A 216 21.58 -7.16 21.07
CA PHE A 216 20.86 -7.40 22.32
C PHE A 216 19.73 -8.40 22.10
N SER A 217 19.51 -9.27 23.08
CA SER A 217 18.44 -10.26 23.04
C SER A 217 17.52 -10.15 24.24
N VAL A 218 16.24 -10.45 24.01
CA VAL A 218 15.19 -10.43 25.03
C VAL A 218 14.68 -11.85 25.23
N ASN A 219 14.79 -12.34 26.46
CA ASN A 219 14.25 -13.64 26.82
C ASN A 219 12.80 -13.50 27.32
N HIS A 220 11.85 -13.66 26.42
CA HIS A 220 10.43 -13.56 26.72
C HIS A 220 9.89 -14.66 27.67
N SER A 221 10.65 -15.73 27.96
CA SER A 221 10.24 -16.68 29.01
C SER A 221 10.56 -16.21 30.42
N ARG A 222 11.42 -15.19 30.56
CA ARG A 222 11.88 -14.66 31.86
C ARG A 222 11.41 -13.23 32.11
N SER A 223 11.40 -12.39 31.08
CA SER A 223 11.17 -10.95 31.26
C SER A 223 10.64 -10.28 29.98
N PHE A 224 9.74 -9.31 30.11
CA PHE A 224 9.25 -8.49 29.00
C PHE A 224 10.25 -7.41 28.55
N VAL A 225 11.10 -6.99 29.48
CA VAL A 225 12.23 -6.07 29.28
C VAL A 225 13.44 -6.75 29.89
N ASN A 226 14.55 -6.82 29.16
CA ASN A 226 15.79 -7.36 29.71
C ASN A 226 16.25 -6.45 30.86
N PRO A 227 16.38 -6.94 32.10
CA PRO A 227 16.65 -6.11 33.27
C PRO A 227 18.04 -5.47 33.24
N ASP A 228 19.03 -6.15 32.64
CA ASP A 228 20.42 -5.69 32.63
C ASP A 228 20.67 -4.63 31.56
N THR A 229 19.99 -4.75 30.42
CA THR A 229 20.23 -3.92 29.23
C THR A 229 19.09 -2.95 28.92
N GLY A 230 17.93 -3.11 29.55
CA GLY A 230 16.69 -2.39 29.20
C GLY A 230 16.11 -2.75 27.84
N ALA A 231 16.68 -3.73 27.12
CA ALA A 231 16.25 -4.09 25.78
C ALA A 231 14.85 -4.73 25.77
N HIS A 232 14.02 -4.38 24.77
CA HIS A 232 12.67 -4.91 24.60
C HIS A 232 12.29 -4.94 23.10
N THR A 233 11.29 -5.73 22.72
CA THR A 233 10.81 -5.87 21.32
C THR A 233 9.41 -5.27 21.10
N GLN A 234 8.85 -4.61 22.12
CA GLN A 234 7.45 -4.12 22.12
C GLN A 234 7.11 -3.21 20.91
N ASN A 235 8.06 -2.42 20.40
CA ASN A 235 7.80 -1.57 19.24
C ASN A 235 7.48 -2.39 17.98
N ILE A 236 8.19 -3.50 17.74
CA ILE A 236 7.93 -4.35 16.58
C ILE A 236 6.65 -5.18 16.77
N GLU A 237 6.35 -5.63 17.99
CA GLU A 237 5.08 -6.29 18.32
C GLU A 237 3.87 -5.39 18.06
N ARG A 238 3.93 -4.14 18.53
CA ARG A 238 2.89 -3.13 18.28
C ARG A 238 2.74 -2.83 16.78
N ALA A 239 3.87 -2.74 16.07
CA ALA A 239 3.88 -2.57 14.63
C ALA A 239 3.18 -3.73 13.92
N TRP A 240 3.44 -4.98 14.33
CA TRP A 240 2.76 -6.14 13.78
C TRP A 240 1.26 -6.13 13.98
N SER A 241 0.78 -5.76 15.18
CA SER A 241 -0.65 -5.62 15.45
C SER A 241 -1.29 -4.62 14.46
N THR A 242 -0.65 -3.47 14.27
CA THR A 242 -1.08 -2.43 13.33
C THR A 242 -1.09 -2.93 11.89
N TYR A 243 0.00 -3.52 11.42
CA TYR A 243 0.15 -4.01 10.05
C TYR A 243 -0.83 -5.15 9.72
N LYS A 244 -1.03 -6.08 10.66
CA LYS A 244 -2.00 -7.17 10.49
C LYS A 244 -3.43 -6.64 10.44
N SER A 245 -3.79 -5.69 11.30
CA SER A 245 -5.11 -5.04 11.26
C SER A 245 -5.39 -4.38 9.90
N GLN A 246 -4.44 -3.62 9.37
CA GLN A 246 -4.56 -3.01 8.04
C GLN A 246 -4.73 -4.06 6.93
N VAL A 247 -4.00 -5.18 7.00
CA VAL A 247 -4.05 -6.24 6.00
C VAL A 247 -5.34 -7.08 6.10
N TRP A 248 -5.80 -7.43 7.30
CA TRP A 248 -6.94 -8.32 7.51
C TRP A 248 -8.29 -7.65 7.29
N ARG A 249 -8.41 -6.33 7.53
CA ARG A 249 -9.60 -5.54 7.14
C ARG A 249 -9.92 -5.67 5.66
N LEU A 250 -8.90 -5.84 4.84
CA LEU A 250 -9.01 -6.02 3.40
C LEU A 250 -9.26 -7.51 3.13
N ARG A 251 -10.52 -7.95 3.32
CA ARG A 251 -11.02 -9.34 3.17
C ARG A 251 -10.65 -10.04 1.83
N GLY A 252 -10.08 -9.30 0.88
CA GLY A 252 -9.54 -9.78 -0.40
C GLY A 252 -8.06 -10.19 -0.41
N ASN A 253 -7.33 -10.21 0.72
CA ASN A 253 -5.93 -10.66 0.78
C ASN A 253 -5.81 -12.19 0.60
N ARG A 254 -6.10 -12.68 -0.61
CA ARG A 254 -6.19 -14.10 -0.94
C ARG A 254 -4.91 -14.67 -1.59
N THR A 255 -3.96 -13.81 -1.96
CA THR A 255 -2.80 -14.23 -2.77
C THR A 255 -1.49 -13.65 -2.24
N VAL A 256 -0.37 -14.29 -2.58
CA VAL A 256 0.98 -13.75 -2.29
C VAL A 256 1.18 -12.38 -2.93
N LYS A 257 0.66 -12.17 -4.14
CA LYS A 257 0.77 -10.90 -4.88
C LYS A 257 0.07 -9.76 -4.16
N THR A 258 -1.12 -10.01 -3.61
CA THR A 258 -1.88 -9.01 -2.83
C THR A 258 -1.17 -8.70 -1.52
N LEU A 259 -0.73 -9.70 -0.76
CA LEU A 259 0.07 -9.47 0.46
C LEU A 259 1.31 -8.62 0.19
N LYS A 260 2.12 -8.96 -0.82
CA LYS A 260 3.29 -8.15 -1.22
C LYS A 260 2.91 -6.70 -1.55
N SER A 261 1.73 -6.50 -2.14
CA SER A 261 1.23 -5.15 -2.45
C SER A 261 0.85 -4.37 -1.20
N HIS A 262 0.31 -5.02 -0.17
CA HIS A 262 -0.02 -4.37 1.11
C HIS A 262 1.24 -4.06 1.91
N LEU A 263 2.19 -4.99 2.00
CA LEU A 263 3.47 -4.76 2.67
C LEU A 263 4.21 -3.57 2.05
N ALA A 264 4.25 -3.50 0.70
CA ALA A 264 4.86 -2.37 0.01
C ALA A 264 4.12 -1.03 0.25
N PHE A 265 2.80 -1.06 0.46
CA PHE A 265 2.04 0.13 0.82
C PHE A 265 2.38 0.59 2.25
N ILE A 266 2.47 -0.33 3.21
CA ILE A 266 2.92 -0.01 4.58
C ILE A 266 4.32 0.61 4.54
N GLU A 267 5.27 0.00 3.82
CA GLU A 267 6.60 0.58 3.65
C GLU A 267 6.55 1.97 3.00
N TRP A 268 5.74 2.15 1.97
CA TRP A 268 5.54 3.45 1.32
C TRP A 268 5.04 4.51 2.31
N THR A 269 4.06 4.18 3.15
CA THR A 269 3.51 5.11 4.15
C THR A 269 4.60 5.59 5.10
N HIS A 270 5.37 4.66 5.68
CA HIS A 270 6.38 4.97 6.69
C HIS A 270 7.66 5.59 6.12
N TRP A 271 8.09 5.18 4.93
CA TRP A 271 9.36 5.65 4.36
C TRP A 271 9.24 6.91 3.54
N LEU A 272 8.07 7.15 2.94
CA LEU A 272 7.87 8.20 1.94
C LEU A 272 6.73 9.14 2.30
N ALA A 273 5.56 8.62 2.66
CA ALA A 273 4.35 9.42 2.83
C ALA A 273 4.40 10.31 4.08
N ASN A 274 4.70 9.72 5.24
CA ASN A 274 4.73 10.43 6.52
C ASN A 274 5.88 11.45 6.64
N GLU A 275 6.89 11.31 5.79
CA GLU A 275 8.10 12.16 5.79
C GLU A 275 8.05 13.23 4.70
N HIS A 276 6.96 13.28 3.92
CA HIS A 276 6.80 14.26 2.85
C HIS A 276 6.28 15.58 3.41
N LYS A 277 6.85 16.70 2.96
CA LYS A 277 6.45 18.04 3.40
C LYS A 277 4.95 18.33 3.20
N ASP A 278 4.39 17.85 2.10
CA ASP A 278 2.96 18.02 1.75
C ASP A 278 2.10 16.82 2.22
N GLY A 279 2.60 16.07 3.20
CA GLY A 279 1.97 14.88 3.76
C GLY A 279 1.74 13.72 2.77
N PRO A 280 0.96 12.70 3.19
CA PRO A 280 0.72 11.51 2.38
C PRO A 280 0.05 11.76 1.04
N LEU A 281 -0.88 12.74 0.96
CA LEU A 281 -1.56 13.10 -0.27
C LEU A 281 -0.58 13.68 -1.29
N GLY A 282 0.19 14.68 -0.89
CA GLY A 282 1.19 15.29 -1.78
C GLY A 282 2.22 14.28 -2.24
N ARG A 283 2.64 13.38 -1.34
CA ARG A 283 3.53 12.26 -1.73
C ARG A 283 2.92 11.36 -2.79
N LEU A 284 1.64 11.00 -2.64
CA LEU A 284 0.94 10.13 -3.56
C LEU A 284 0.80 10.76 -4.95
N LEU A 285 0.40 12.04 -5.00
CA LEU A 285 0.30 12.79 -6.25
C LEU A 285 1.66 12.89 -6.97
N HIS A 286 2.74 13.17 -6.22
CA HIS A 286 4.10 13.13 -6.74
C HIS A 286 4.42 11.76 -7.35
N ASP A 287 4.15 10.67 -6.62
CA ASP A 287 4.47 9.33 -7.12
C ASP A 287 3.60 8.92 -8.32
N ILE A 288 2.34 9.36 -8.41
CA ILE A 288 1.46 9.18 -9.58
C ILE A 288 2.07 9.85 -10.81
N ARG A 289 2.48 11.13 -10.70
CA ARG A 289 3.12 11.88 -11.79
C ARG A 289 4.36 11.16 -12.32
N HIS A 290 5.16 10.58 -11.43
CA HIS A 290 6.37 9.85 -11.80
C HIS A 290 6.13 8.39 -12.20
N PHE A 291 4.92 7.86 -12.05
CA PHE A 291 4.58 6.50 -12.47
C PHE A 291 4.21 6.44 -13.95
N CYS A 292 3.60 7.50 -14.49
CA CYS A 292 3.14 7.61 -15.87
C CYS A 292 4.17 8.23 -16.84
N LYS A 293 5.44 8.37 -16.43
CA LYS A 293 6.50 8.80 -17.35
C LYS A 293 6.82 7.63 -18.29
N PHE A 294 6.37 7.74 -19.53
CA PHE A 294 6.84 6.99 -20.69
C PHE A 294 8.18 7.56 -21.14
#